data_AF-A0A1V6B6I8-F1
#
_entry.id   AF-A0A1V6B6I8-F1
#
_cell.length_a   1.000
_cell.length_b   1.000
_cell.length_c   1.000
_cell.angle_alpha   90.00
_cell.angle_beta   90.00
_cell.angle_gamma   90.00
#
_symmetry.space_group_name_H-M   'P 1'
#
loop_
_entity.id
_entity.type
_entity.pdbx_description
1 polymer ?
#
loop_
_entity_poly.entity_id
_entity_poly.type
_entity_poly.pdbx_seq_one_letter_code
_entity_poly.pdbx_strand_id
1 'polypeptide(L)' 'MKKICLFILAILFVNQTTFAQITFQKGYGGVSLEEAKSIYQTYDHGYIIAGHSYSFGQGVWDAYLIKTDSLGEILWT' A
#
# COMPACT_ATOMS: atom_id res chain seq x y z
N MET A 1 -22.63 31.47 25.80
CA MET A 1 -21.56 31.43 24.77
C MET A 1 -20.60 30.27 24.95
N LYS A 2 -19.91 30.09 26.09
CA LYS A 2 -18.94 28.98 26.30
C LYS A 2 -19.53 27.57 26.14
N LYS A 3 -20.74 27.33 26.67
CA LYS A 3 -21.44 26.03 26.59
C LYS A 3 -21.85 25.64 25.16
N ILE A 4 -22.21 26.61 24.33
CA ILE A 4 -22.55 26.41 22.91
C ILE A 4 -21.31 26.05 22.10
N CYS A 5 -20.17 26.69 22.40
CA CYS A 5 -18.89 26.37 21.76
C CYS A 5 -18.43 24.94 22.06
N LEU A 6 -18.58 24.49 23.31
CA LEU A 6 -18.29 23.11 23.73
C LEU A 6 -19.19 22.08 23.03
N PHE A 7 -20.46 22.40 22.82
CA PHE A 7 -21.41 21.51 22.16
C PHE A 7 -21.10 21.35 20.67
N ILE A 8 -20.71 22.44 19.99
CA ILE A 8 -20.27 22.42 18.58
C ILE A 8 -18.97 21.63 18.45
N LEU A 9 -18.02 21.81 19.37
CA LEU A 9 -16.78 21.02 19.38
C LEU A 9 -17.10 19.52 19.48
N ALA A 10 -17.99 19.12 20.38
CA ALA A 10 -18.37 17.72 20.55
C ALA A 10 -18.96 17.10 19.29
N ILE A 11 -19.81 17.82 18.54
CA ILE A 11 -20.41 17.33 17.28
C ILE A 11 -19.35 17.11 16.19
N LEU A 12 -18.29 17.93 16.16
CA LEU A 12 -17.17 17.78 15.21
C LEU A 12 -16.31 16.53 15.47
N PHE A 13 -16.36 15.94 16.68
CA PHE A 13 -15.61 14.74 17.03
C PHE A 13 -16.43 13.44 17.00
N VAL A 14 -17.76 13.49 16.85
CA VAL A 14 -18.65 12.32 16.98
C VAL A 14 -18.77 11.47 15.70
N ASN A 15 -18.27 11.92 14.55
CA ASN A 15 -18.48 11.23 13.27
C ASN A 15 -17.19 10.93 12.50
N GLN A 16 -16.23 10.25 13.14
CA GLN A 16 -15.08 9.68 12.44
C GLN A 16 -15.34 8.19 12.19
N THR A 17 -16.35 7.87 11.37
CA THR A 17 -16.55 6.52 10.87
C THR A 17 -15.47 6.27 9.82
N THR A 18 -14.35 5.66 10.20
CA THR A 18 -13.31 5.28 9.25
C THR A 18 -13.78 4.04 8.50
N PHE A 19 -14.21 4.21 7.25
CA PHE A 19 -14.32 3.08 6.33
C PHE A 19 -12.92 2.66 5.90
N ALA A 20 -12.71 1.36 5.68
CA ALA A 20 -11.51 0.91 5.00
C ALA A 20 -11.53 1.48 3.58
N GLN A 21 -10.77 2.55 3.35
CA GLN A 21 -10.62 3.16 2.04
C GLN A 21 -9.39 2.57 1.35
N ILE A 22 -9.56 2.11 0.11
CA ILE A 22 -8.43 1.71 -0.74
C ILE A 22 -7.59 2.97 -0.98
N THR A 23 -6.35 2.99 -0.48
CA THR A 23 -5.41 4.10 -0.65
C THR A 23 -4.78 4.08 -2.03
N PHE A 24 -4.49 2.89 -2.58
CA PHE A 24 -4.05 2.69 -3.96
C PHE A 24 -4.38 1.28 -4.46
N GLN A 25 -4.37 1.14 -5.79
CA GLN A 25 -4.39 -0.15 -6.48
C GLN A 25 -3.41 -0.07 -7.65
N LYS A 26 -2.42 -0.98 -7.68
CA LYS A 26 -1.35 -1.01 -8.68
C LYS A 26 -1.06 -2.46 -9.05
N GLY A 27 -0.70 -2.67 -10.31
CA GLY A 27 -0.10 -3.92 -10.79
C GLY A 27 1.41 -3.72 -10.89
N TYR A 28 2.18 -4.71 -10.44
CA TYR A 28 3.63 -4.68 -10.50
C TYR A 28 4.13 -5.93 -11.24
N GLY A 29 4.99 -5.73 -12.25
CA GLY A 29 5.38 -6.82 -13.14
C GLY A 29 5.68 -6.33 -14.54
N GLY A 30 5.93 -7.28 -15.44
CA GLY A 30 6.19 -7.03 -16.85
C GLY A 30 5.09 -7.60 -17.75
N VAL A 31 5.49 -8.13 -18.91
CA VAL A 31 4.57 -8.63 -19.94
C VAL A 31 4.14 -10.10 -19.73
N SER A 32 4.82 -10.82 -18.84
CA SER A 32 4.65 -12.25 -18.58
C SER A 32 3.95 -12.47 -17.25
N LEU A 33 4.19 -13.63 -16.62
CA LEU A 33 3.59 -14.00 -15.34
C LEU A 33 4.43 -13.55 -14.15
N GLU A 34 3.76 -12.99 -13.15
CA GLU A 34 4.31 -12.69 -11.83
C GLU A 34 3.53 -13.42 -10.76
N GLU A 35 4.25 -13.91 -9.75
CA GLU A 35 3.66 -14.51 -8.57
C GLU A 35 4.23 -13.89 -7.31
N ALA A 36 3.41 -13.13 -6.59
CA ALA A 36 3.77 -12.62 -5.26
C ALA A 36 3.60 -13.74 -4.22
N LYS A 37 4.67 -13.99 -3.44
CA LYS A 37 4.68 -15.02 -2.38
C LYS A 37 4.49 -14.41 -0.99
N SER A 38 4.97 -13.19 -0.79
CA SER A 38 4.85 -12.49 0.49
C SER A 38 4.83 -10.98 0.31
N ILE A 39 4.11 -10.29 1.20
CA ILE A 39 4.10 -8.84 1.31
C ILE A 39 4.31 -8.44 2.78
N TYR A 40 5.08 -7.39 3.00
CA TYR A 40 5.31 -6.80 4.32
C TYR A 40 5.26 -5.28 4.26
N GLN A 41 4.49 -4.65 5.15
CA GLN A 41 4.49 -3.19 5.28
C GLN A 41 5.71 -2.75 6.10
N THR A 42 6.47 -1.79 5.58
CA THR A 42 7.68 -1.26 6.22
C THR A 42 7.37 -0.06 7.12
N TYR A 43 8.32 0.30 7.99
CA TYR A 43 8.15 1.39 8.97
C TYR A 43 7.94 2.79 8.36
N ASP A 44 8.38 2.99 7.11
CA ASP A 44 8.13 4.20 6.32
C ASP A 44 6.74 4.21 5.66
N HIS A 45 5.86 3.27 6.03
CA HIS A 45 4.52 3.04 5.49
C HIS A 45 4.47 2.53 4.05
N GLY A 46 5.61 2.21 3.43
CA GLY A 46 5.65 1.52 2.14
C GLY A 46 5.52 0.00 2.28
N TYR A 47 5.80 -0.72 1.19
CA TYR A 47 5.64 -2.18 1.14
C TYR A 47 6.84 -2.85 0.48
N ILE A 48 7.27 -3.99 1.03
CA ILE A 48 8.17 -4.93 0.36
C ILE A 48 7.34 -6.11 -0.13
N ILE A 49 7.47 -6.45 -1.40
CA ILE A 49 6.83 -7.60 -2.04
C ILE A 49 7.95 -8.52 -2.54
N ALA A 50 7.86 -9.80 -2.23
CA ALA A 50 8.79 -10.81 -2.71
C ALA A 50 8.04 -11.94 -3.42
N GLY A 51 8.62 -12.43 -4.51
CA GLY A 51 8.02 -13.45 -5.34
C GLY A 51 8.90 -13.85 -6.51
N HIS A 52 8.26 -14.33 -7.58
CA HIS A 52 8.93 -14.75 -8.81
C HIS A 52 8.35 -13.99 -10.01
N SER A 53 9.21 -13.73 -11.00
CA SER A 53 8.79 -13.16 -12.28
C SER A 53 9.35 -13.98 -13.44
N TYR A 54 8.56 -14.06 -14.50
CA TYR A 54 8.93 -14.59 -15.80
C TYR A 54 9.24 -13.49 -16.82
N SER A 55 9.23 -12.23 -16.39
CA SER A 55 9.30 -11.07 -17.26
C SER A 55 10.69 -10.45 -17.40
N PHE A 56 11.59 -10.65 -16.42
CA PHE A 56 12.79 -9.83 -16.29
C PHE A 56 14.13 -10.58 -16.33
N GLY A 57 14.14 -11.90 -16.19
CA GLY A 57 15.37 -12.69 -16.25
C GLY A 57 15.40 -13.70 -17.39
N GLN A 58 16.45 -14.50 -17.40
CA GLN A 58 16.68 -15.54 -18.43
C GLN A 58 16.16 -16.92 -17.99
N GLY A 59 15.65 -17.03 -16.76
CA GLY A 59 15.18 -18.26 -16.16
C GLY A 59 13.66 -18.38 -16.17
N VAL A 60 13.20 -19.51 -15.65
CA VAL A 60 11.81 -19.73 -15.28
C VAL A 60 11.78 -19.50 -13.77
N TRP A 61 11.04 -18.49 -13.29
CA TRP A 61 10.91 -18.09 -11.88
C TRP A 61 12.08 -17.30 -11.29
N ASP A 62 12.54 -16.26 -11.98
CA ASP A 62 13.56 -15.37 -11.43
C ASP A 62 13.03 -14.65 -10.18
N ALA A 63 13.87 -14.56 -9.15
CA ALA A 63 13.51 -13.87 -7.91
C ALA A 63 13.20 -12.40 -8.22
N TYR A 64 12.06 -11.92 -7.74
CA TYR A 64 11.60 -10.56 -7.97
C TYR A 64 11.21 -9.93 -6.64
N LEU A 65 11.95 -8.89 -6.25
CA LEU A 65 11.69 -8.10 -5.05
C LEU A 65 11.26 -6.70 -5.49
N ILE A 66 10.30 -6.13 -4.78
CA ILE A 66 9.78 -4.80 -5.07
C ILE A 66 9.68 -4.05 -3.75
N LYS A 67 10.16 -2.81 -3.73
CA LYS A 67 9.86 -1.86 -2.66
C LYS A 67 9.02 -0.72 -3.20
N THR A 68 7.96 -0.39 -2.47
CA THR A 68 7.14 0.79 -2.75
C THR A 68 7.23 1.81 -1.63
N ASP A 69 6.81 3.03 -1.93
CA ASP A 69 6.38 4.00 -0.93
C ASP A 69 4.95 3.69 -0.42
N SER A 70 4.38 4.58 0.40
CA SER A 70 3.05 4.43 0.99
C SER A 70 1.89 4.64 0.02
N LEU A 71 2.15 5.18 -1.17
CA LEU A 71 1.18 5.40 -2.23
C LEU A 71 1.24 4.30 -3.30
N GLY A 72 2.14 3.32 -3.14
CA GLY A 72 2.32 2.22 -4.07
C GLY A 72 3.20 2.57 -5.27
N GLU A 73 3.97 3.66 -5.22
CA GLU A 73 4.97 3.94 -6.25
C GLU A 73 6.24 3.13 -6.01
N ILE A 74 6.78 2.53 -7.07
CA ILE A 74 7.98 1.69 -7.00
C ILE A 74 9.19 2.57 -6.70
N LEU A 75 9.91 2.23 -5.63
CA LEU A 75 11.20 2.84 -5.29
C LEU A 75 12.36 2.06 -5.91
N TRP A 76 12.29 0.73 -5.89
CA TRP A 76 13.25 -0.16 -6.56
C TRP A 76 12.68 -1.54 -6.78
N THR A 77 13.29 -2.24 -7.74
CA THR A 77 13.07 -3.66 -8.08
C THR A 77 14.38 -4.36 -8.36
#